data_AF-A0AAE5TL56-F1
#
_entry.id   AF-A0AAE5TL56-F1
#
_cell.length_a   1.000
_cell.length_b   1.000
_cell.length_c   1.000
_cell.angle_alpha   90.00
_cell.angle_beta   90.00
_cell.angle_gamma   90.00
#
_symmetry.space_group_name_H-M   'P 1'
#
loop_
_entity.id
_entity.type
_entity.pdbx_description
1 polymer ?
#
loop_
_entity_poly.entity_id
_entity_poly.type
_entity_poly.pdbx_seq_one_letter_code
_entity_poly.pdbx_strand_id
1 'polypeptide(L)' 'MTPQAVYKWANGLSVPSPDKISTLSNLLNASTDWLRYGIDENDRMANLSELDDIFISMFLNLTNEQKKIIVDVIRNFK' A
#
# COMPACT_ATOMS: atom_id res chain seq x y z
N MET A 1 17.94 6.02 19.17
CA MET A 1 17.69 4.62 18.79
C MET A 1 18.97 3.87 19.09
N THR A 2 18.95 2.66 19.68
CA THR A 2 20.20 1.95 20.02
C THR A 2 20.46 0.83 19.00
N PRO A 3 21.73 0.49 18.69
CA PRO A 3 22.06 -0.62 17.81
C PRO A 3 21.42 -1.94 18.26
N GLN A 4 21.33 -2.16 19.58
CA GLN A 4 20.68 -3.34 20.15
C GLN A 4 19.18 -3.41 19.83
N ALA A 5 18.47 -2.28 19.86
CA ALA A 5 17.05 -2.24 19.51
C ALA A 5 16.85 -2.54 18.01
N VAL A 6 17.69 -1.97 17.15
CA VAL A 6 17.67 -2.23 15.70
C VAL A 6 17.94 -3.71 15.41
N TYR A 7 18.94 -4.30 16.07
CA TYR A 7 19.23 -5.73 15.95
C TYR A 7 18.03 -6.60 16.33
N LYS A 8 17.34 -6.27 17.43
CA LYS A 8 16.15 -7.02 17.85
C LYS A 8 15.01 -6.90 16.84
N TRP A 9 14.81 -5.74 16.22
CA TRP A 9 13.79 -5.56 15.17
C TRP A 9 14.13 -6.33 13.90
N ALA A 10 15.38 -6.22 13.42
CA ALA A 10 15.84 -6.89 12.21
C ALA A 10 15.73 -8.42 12.30
N ASN A 11 15.85 -8.99 13.51
CA ASN A 11 15.73 -10.43 13.76
C ASN A 11 14.33 -10.85 14.27
N GLY A 12 13.35 -9.95 14.29
CA GLY A 12 11.99 -10.26 14.76
C GLY A 12 11.88 -10.59 16.26
N LEU A 13 12.88 -10.24 17.06
CA LEU A 13 12.93 -10.49 18.51
C LEU A 13 12.10 -9.48 19.32
N SER A 14 11.68 -8.38 18.71
CA SER A 14 10.78 -7.39 19.31
C SER A 14 10.09 -6.54 18.23
N VAL A 15 8.96 -5.95 18.56
CA VAL A 15 8.22 -5.03 17.67
C VAL A 15 8.54 -3.57 18.04
N PRO A 16 8.85 -2.68 17.08
CA PRO A 16 9.04 -1.26 17.35
C PRO A 16 7.74 -0.58 17.81
N SER A 17 7.83 0.44 18.67
CA SER A 17 6.68 1.29 19.00
C SER A 17 6.30 2.20 17.82
N PRO A 18 5.05 2.72 17.76
CA PRO A 18 4.61 3.59 16.66
C PRO A 18 5.56 4.76 16.37
N ASP A 19 6.04 5.45 17.41
CA ASP A 19 6.99 6.58 17.25
C ASP A 19 8.31 6.14 16.59
N LYS A 20 8.77 4.91 16.86
CA LYS A 20 9.98 4.35 16.25
C LYS A 20 9.73 3.96 14.79
N ILE A 21 8.54 3.44 14.46
CA ILE A 21 8.15 3.16 13.07
C ILE A 21 8.14 4.46 12.25
N SER A 22 7.54 5.54 12.77
CA SER A 22 7.54 6.84 12.08
C SER A 22 8.95 7.39 11.87
N THR A 23 9.83 7.23 12.87
CA THR A 23 11.24 7.63 12.74
C THR A 23 11.95 6.83 11.65
N LEU A 24 11.72 5.51 11.59
CA LEU A 24 12.29 4.63 10.57
C LEU A 24 11.74 4.94 9.17
N SER A 25 10.44 5.25 9.06
CA SER A 25 9.79 5.62 7.81
C SER A 25 10.47 6.83 7.17
N ASN A 26 10.68 7.90 7.96
CA ASN A 26 11.38 9.09 7.48
C ASN A 26 12.85 8.81 7.14
N LEU A 27 13.54 7.97 7.92
CA LEU A 27 14.96 7.66 7.73
C LEU A 27 15.20 6.81 6.47
N LEU A 28 14.35 5.83 6.23
CA LEU A 28 14.47 4.84 5.16
C LEU A 28 13.69 5.24 3.91
N ASN A 29 12.96 6.36 3.96
CA ASN A 29 12.01 6.78 2.92
C ASN A 29 11.07 5.64 2.49
N ALA A 30 10.56 4.90 3.48
CA ALA A 30 9.68 3.75 3.29
C ALA A 30 8.36 3.99 4.02
N SER A 31 7.25 3.41 3.55
CA SER A 31 5.96 3.59 4.22
C SER A 31 5.92 2.93 5.60
N THR A 32 5.18 3.52 6.53
CA THR A 32 4.97 2.95 7.86
C THR A 32 4.29 1.59 7.80
N ASP A 33 3.40 1.40 6.83
CA ASP A 33 2.68 0.14 6.62
C ASP A 33 3.58 -0.95 6.04
N TRP A 34 4.49 -0.61 5.13
CA TRP A 34 5.50 -1.56 4.66
C TRP A 34 6.42 -2.00 5.79
N LEU A 35 6.89 -1.06 6.62
CA LEU A 35 7.74 -1.38 7.77
C LEU A 35 7.04 -2.26 8.82
N ARG A 36 5.71 -2.18 8.93
CA ARG A 36 4.95 -2.89 9.95
C ARG A 36 4.40 -4.23 9.48
N TYR A 37 3.97 -4.31 8.23
CA TYR A 37 3.23 -5.46 7.69
C TYR A 37 3.93 -6.10 6.49
N GLY A 38 4.99 -5.49 5.96
CA GLY A 38 5.61 -5.91 4.71
C GLY A 38 4.70 -5.70 3.49
N ILE A 39 3.67 -4.88 3.61
CA ILE A 39 2.74 -4.56 2.53
C ILE A 39 3.06 -3.13 2.10
N ASP A 40 3.60 -2.96 0.89
CA ASP A 40 3.62 -1.64 0.29
C ASP A 40 2.25 -1.41 -0.34
N GLU A 41 1.53 -0.34 0.04
CA GLU A 41 0.34 0.06 -0.72
C GLU A 41 0.71 0.39 -2.17
N ASN A 42 1.95 0.84 -2.39
CA ASN A 42 2.48 1.02 -3.73
C ASN A 42 2.67 -0.33 -4.45
N ASP A 43 2.89 -1.46 -3.78
CA ASP A 43 3.02 -2.77 -4.45
C ASP A 43 1.71 -3.22 -5.11
N ARG A 44 0.57 -2.81 -4.53
CA ARG A 44 -0.75 -3.04 -5.14
C ARG A 44 -0.92 -2.26 -6.45
N MET A 45 -0.22 -1.14 -6.58
CA MET A 45 -0.24 -0.30 -7.78
C MET A 45 0.99 -0.52 -8.70
N ALA A 46 2.06 -1.13 -8.19
CA ALA A 46 3.33 -1.31 -8.91
C ALA A 46 3.25 -2.34 -10.05
N ASN A 47 2.20 -3.17 -10.07
CA ASN A 47 1.95 -4.16 -11.12
C ASN A 47 0.77 -3.80 -12.02
N LEU A 48 0.29 -2.54 -11.97
CA LEU A 48 -0.74 -2.07 -12.87
C LEU A 48 -0.17 -1.91 -14.27
N SER A 49 -0.85 -2.46 -15.26
CA SER A 49 -0.57 -2.19 -16.66
C SER A 49 -0.98 -0.76 -17.02
N GLU A 50 -0.44 -0.23 -18.13
CA GLU A 50 -0.87 1.07 -18.66
C GLU A 50 -2.39 1.16 -18.85
N LEU A 51 -3.04 0.05 -19.21
CA LEU A 51 -4.49 -0.04 -19.31
C LEU A 51 -5.19 0.07 -17.96
N ASP A 52 -4.60 -0.48 -16.90
CA ASP A 52 -5.15 -0.36 -15.55
C ASP A 52 -5.09 1.09 -15.06
N ASP A 53 -3.99 1.80 -15.30
CA ASP A 53 -3.86 3.22 -14.95
C ASP A 53 -4.88 4.09 -15.71
N ILE A 54 -5.04 3.86 -17.01
CA ILE A 54 -6.06 4.54 -17.83
C ILE A 54 -7.45 4.24 -17.28
N PHE A 55 -7.76 2.97 -17.01
CA PHE A 55 -9.06 2.58 -16.47
C PHE A 55 -9.32 3.21 -15.11
N ILE A 56 -8.36 3.21 -14.19
CA ILE A 56 -8.47 3.82 -12.87
C ILE A 56 -8.75 5.32 -13.00
N SER A 57 -7.99 6.04 -13.85
CA SER A 57 -8.18 7.47 -14.05
C SER A 57 -9.58 7.79 -14.60
N MET A 58 -10.09 6.99 -15.54
CA MET A 58 -11.44 7.13 -16.07
C MET A 58 -12.48 6.82 -14.99
N PHE A 59 -12.32 5.70 -14.27
CA PHE A 59 -13.28 5.21 -13.29
C PHE A 59 -13.42 6.15 -12.10
N LEU A 60 -12.33 6.76 -11.63
CA LEU A 60 -12.35 7.70 -10.50
C LEU A 60 -13.23 8.93 -10.79
N ASN A 61 -13.24 9.41 -12.04
CA ASN A 61 -13.99 10.58 -12.49
C ASN A 61 -15.50 10.33 -12.69
N LEU A 62 -15.97 9.09 -12.54
CA LEU A 62 -17.38 8.73 -12.75
C LEU A 62 -18.25 8.97 -11.51
N THR A 63 -19.54 9.19 -11.76
CA THR A 63 -20.56 9.20 -10.70
C THR A 63 -20.77 7.80 -10.12
N ASN A 64 -21.37 7.72 -8.94
CA ASN A 64 -21.67 6.44 -8.30
C ASN A 64 -22.65 5.58 -9.14
N GLU A 65 -23.53 6.19 -9.91
CA GLU A 65 -24.44 5.47 -10.82
C GLU A 65 -23.67 4.85 -11.99
N GLN A 66 -22.77 5.60 -12.61
CA GLN A 66 -21.93 5.12 -13.71
C GLN A 66 -20.98 4.01 -13.25
N LYS A 67 -20.39 4.15 -12.06
CA LYS A 67 -19.55 3.11 -11.44
C LYS A 67 -20.31 1.79 -11.27
N LYS A 68 -21.56 1.84 -10.82
CA LYS A 68 -22.42 0.66 -10.67
C LYS A 68 -22.62 -0.06 -12.01
N ILE A 69 -22.95 0.68 -13.06
CA ILE A 69 -23.15 0.11 -14.40
C ILE A 69 -21.89 -0.62 -14.87
N ILE A 70 -20.71 0.00 -14.74
CA ILE A 70 -19.45 -0.62 -15.15
C ILE A 70 -19.17 -1.90 -14.35
N VAL A 71 -19.39 -1.87 -13.04
CA VAL A 71 -19.22 -3.06 -12.18
C VAL A 71 -20.17 -4.18 -12.61
N ASP A 72 -21.42 -3.86 -12.92
CA ASP A 72 -22.40 -4.86 -13.36
C ASP A 72 -22.04 -5.44 -14.73
N VAL A 73 -21.55 -4.62 -15.66
CA VAL A 73 -21.02 -5.08 -16.95
C VAL A 73 -19.85 -6.04 -16.75
N ILE A 74 -18.85 -5.69 -15.93
CA ILE A 74 -17.70 -6.56 -15.63
C ILE A 74 -18.15 -7.88 -15.00
N ARG A 75 -19.13 -7.84 -14.09
CA ARG A 75 -19.70 -9.04 -13.46
C ARG A 75 -20.36 -9.97 -14.48
N ASN A 76 -20.97 -9.46 -15.53
CA ASN A 76 -21.60 -10.29 -16.55
C ASN A 76 -20.59 -11.06 -17.43
N PHE A 77 -19.31 -10.65 -17.43
CA PHE A 77 -18.25 -11.31 -18.19
C PHE A 77 -17.45 -12.33 -17.36
N LYS A 78 -17.71 -12.46 -16.06
CA LYS A 78 -17.00 -13.35 -15.12
C LYS A 78 -17.94 -14.41 -14.56
#